data_AF-A0A150QLV3-F1
#
_entry.id   AF-A0A150QLV3-F1
#
_cell.length_a   1.000
_cell.length_b   1.000
_cell.length_c   1.000
_cell.angle_alpha   90.00
_cell.angle_beta   90.00
_cell.angle_gamma   90.00
#
_symmetry.space_group_name_H-M   'P 1'
#
loop_
_entity.id
_entity.type
_entity.pdbx_description
1 polymer ?
#
loop_
_entity_poly.entity_id
_entity_poly.type
_entity_poly.pdbx_seq_one_letter_code
_entity_poly.pdbx_strand_id
1 'polypeptide(L)'
;MLVPQGYYLMPPSLPPWANPRTIEYQEGDPIPRGYALKTRADRTLAGAGLVTFGVSYALSFTVAGIATLAEEDFDEFGPLFIPFVGPMIATTTLDDVEGAGLFWLTMDSVTQIGGLLLYVAGLAHEEVYLQRQFKVPPRGTEDGAASRWPTVSIGASSAELRWRF
;
A
#
# COMPACT_ATOMS: atom_id res chain seq x y z
N MET A 1 -45.91 7.09 -40.85
CA MET A 1 -45.12 8.27 -40.41
C MET A 1 -43.70 7.78 -40.15
N LEU A 2 -42.72 8.31 -40.90
CA LEU A 2 -41.29 8.00 -40.76
C LEU A 2 -40.70 8.86 -39.64
N VAL A 3 -40.11 8.23 -38.63
CA VAL A 3 -39.40 8.96 -37.56
C VAL A 3 -38.02 9.37 -38.09
N PRO A 4 -37.59 10.63 -38.00
CA PRO A 4 -36.31 11.08 -38.55
C PRO A 4 -35.11 10.36 -37.91
N GLN A 5 -34.29 9.75 -38.76
CA GLN A 5 -33.02 9.11 -38.42
C GLN A 5 -32.01 10.21 -38.04
N GLY A 6 -31.83 10.49 -36.75
CA GLY A 6 -30.88 11.52 -36.31
C GLY A 6 -30.91 11.88 -34.84
N TYR A 7 -31.91 11.44 -34.08
CA TYR A 7 -31.89 11.58 -32.63
C TYR A 7 -30.93 10.55 -32.03
N TYR A 8 -29.67 10.93 -31.86
CA TYR A 8 -28.81 10.31 -30.86
C TYR A 8 -29.51 10.45 -29.51
N LEU A 9 -30.13 9.36 -29.05
CA LEU A 9 -30.60 9.26 -27.67
C LEU A 9 -29.37 9.38 -26.78
N MET A 10 -29.21 10.53 -26.14
CA MET A 10 -28.20 10.73 -25.12
C MET A 10 -28.43 9.65 -24.06
N PRO A 11 -27.44 8.78 -23.78
CA PRO A 11 -27.62 7.71 -22.81
C PRO A 11 -28.03 8.33 -21.47
N PRO A 12 -29.01 7.75 -20.76
CA PRO A 12 -29.47 8.28 -19.48
C PRO A 12 -28.27 8.38 -18.53
N SER A 13 -28.14 9.54 -17.87
CA SER A 13 -27.09 9.74 -16.88
C SER A 13 -27.22 8.66 -15.80
N LEU A 14 -26.19 7.82 -15.64
CA LEU A 14 -26.18 6.82 -14.58
C LEU A 14 -26.37 7.52 -13.23
N PRO A 15 -27.14 6.92 -12.30
CA PRO A 15 -27.34 7.51 -11.00
C PRO A 15 -25.99 7.66 -10.26
N PRO A 16 -25.80 8.69 -9.41
CA PRO A 16 -24.50 9.03 -8.82
C PRO A 16 -23.81 7.89 -8.06
N TRP A 17 -24.61 6.96 -7.51
CA TRP A 17 -24.15 5.77 -6.78
C TRP A 17 -23.60 4.66 -7.68
N ALA A 18 -23.96 4.64 -8.98
CA ALA A 18 -23.45 3.67 -9.94
C ALA A 18 -22.05 4.02 -10.47
N ASN A 19 -21.59 5.26 -10.26
CA ASN A 19 -20.28 5.71 -10.71
C ASN A 19 -19.18 5.26 -9.72
N PRO A 20 -18.01 4.74 -10.18
CA PRO A 20 -16.94 4.28 -9.29
C PRO A 20 -16.42 5.39 -8.38
N ARG A 21 -16.04 5.05 -7.14
CA ARG A 21 -15.50 6.05 -6.19
C ARG A 21 -14.14 6.61 -6.63
N THR A 22 -13.35 5.77 -7.29
CA THR A 22 -12.01 6.05 -7.78
C THR A 22 -11.90 5.54 -9.22
N ILE A 23 -11.29 6.34 -10.08
CA ILE A 23 -10.99 6.00 -11.47
C ILE A 23 -9.49 6.25 -11.67
N GLU A 24 -8.81 5.32 -12.35
CA GLU A 24 -7.41 5.48 -12.74
C GLU A 24 -7.31 6.58 -13.80
N TYR A 25 -6.35 7.49 -13.64
CA TYR A 25 -6.18 8.62 -14.55
C TYR A 25 -5.00 8.35 -15.48
N GLN A 26 -5.24 8.38 -16.80
CA GLN A 26 -4.16 8.43 -17.78
C GLN A 26 -3.99 9.86 -18.26
N GLU A 27 -2.75 10.28 -18.47
CA GLU A 27 -2.48 11.64 -18.92
C GLU A 27 -3.09 11.88 -20.30
N GLY A 28 -3.94 12.91 -20.38
CA GLY A 28 -4.74 13.21 -21.58
C GLY A 28 -6.20 12.76 -21.51
N ASP A 29 -6.59 11.95 -20.51
CA ASP A 29 -7.98 11.57 -20.34
C ASP A 29 -8.86 12.77 -19.90
N PRO A 30 -10.09 12.89 -20.44
CA PRO A 30 -11.01 13.93 -20.01
C PRO A 30 -11.49 13.67 -18.58
N ILE A 31 -11.40 14.68 -17.71
CA ILE A 31 -11.87 14.59 -16.33
C ILE A 31 -13.40 14.54 -16.30
N PRO A 32 -14.03 13.43 -15.84
CA PRO A 32 -15.47 13.34 -15.76
C PRO A 32 -16.03 14.32 -14.72
N ARG A 33 -17.25 14.83 -14.96
CA ARG A 33 -17.90 15.76 -14.03
C ARG A 33 -18.03 15.12 -12.63
N GLY A 34 -17.65 15.87 -11.61
CA GLY A 34 -17.73 15.42 -10.22
C GLY A 34 -16.52 14.64 -9.72
N TYR A 35 -15.48 14.50 -10.53
CA TYR A 35 -14.18 13.97 -10.10
C TYR A 35 -13.18 15.10 -9.96
N ALA A 36 -12.22 14.94 -9.05
CA ALA A 36 -11.04 15.79 -8.98
C ALA A 36 -9.79 14.91 -8.92
N LEU A 37 -8.70 15.44 -9.47
CA LEU A 37 -7.39 14.81 -9.40
C LEU A 37 -6.89 14.81 -7.96
N LYS A 38 -6.38 13.67 -7.53
CA LYS A 38 -5.66 13.50 -6.27
C LYS A 38 -4.44 12.65 -6.50
N THR A 39 -3.43 12.86 -5.68
CA THR A 39 -2.20 12.05 -5.68
C THR A 39 -2.20 11.09 -4.49
N ARG A 40 -1.57 9.94 -4.67
CA ARG A 40 -1.25 8.99 -3.58
C ARG A 40 0.09 8.32 -3.87
N ALA A 41 0.79 7.90 -2.83
CA ALA A 41 1.93 7.00 -2.99
C ALA A 41 1.50 5.65 -3.61
N ASP A 42 2.37 5.06 -4.42
CA ASP A 42 2.20 3.69 -4.93
C ASP A 42 2.40 2.69 -3.78
N ARG A 43 1.26 2.27 -3.23
CA ARG A 43 1.20 1.31 -2.12
C ARG A 43 1.66 -0.08 -2.54
N THR A 44 1.55 -0.42 -3.82
CA THR A 44 1.94 -1.73 -4.32
C THR A 44 3.45 -1.82 -4.37
N LEU A 45 4.11 -0.80 -4.92
CA LEU A 45 5.57 -0.71 -4.97
C LEU A 45 6.17 -0.56 -3.57
N ALA A 46 5.58 0.30 -2.72
CA ALA A 46 5.99 0.43 -1.33
C ALA A 46 5.81 -0.90 -0.59
N GLY A 47 4.66 -1.56 -0.75
CA GLY A 47 4.41 -2.87 -0.14
C GLY A 47 5.41 -3.94 -0.59
N ALA A 48 5.70 -4.01 -1.89
CA ALA A 48 6.67 -4.94 -2.45
C ALA A 48 8.08 -4.71 -1.90
N GLY A 49 8.52 -3.45 -1.82
CA GLY A 49 9.82 -3.09 -1.23
C GLY A 49 9.90 -3.46 0.24
N LEU A 50 8.85 -3.15 1.02
CA LEU A 50 8.78 -3.46 2.45
C LEU A 50 8.85 -4.98 2.70
N VAL A 51 8.12 -5.78 1.92
CA VAL A 51 8.15 -7.24 2.04
C VAL A 51 9.52 -7.80 1.65
N THR A 52 10.09 -7.33 0.53
CA THR A 52 11.39 -7.79 0.03
C THR A 52 12.51 -7.52 1.03
N PHE A 53 12.59 -6.29 1.55
CA PHE A 53 13.53 -5.90 2.60
C PHE A 53 13.22 -6.61 3.93
N GLY A 54 11.96 -6.60 4.37
CA GLY A 54 11.57 -7.11 5.67
C GLY A 54 11.82 -8.61 5.83
N VAL A 55 11.52 -9.40 4.81
CA VAL A 55 11.73 -10.85 4.84
C VAL A 55 13.22 -11.18 4.82
N SER A 56 14.01 -10.54 3.94
CA SER A 56 15.46 -10.78 3.88
C SER A 56 16.14 -10.42 5.20
N TYR A 57 15.89 -9.22 5.72
CA TYR A 57 16.46 -8.82 7.01
C TYR A 57 15.98 -9.70 8.18
N ALA A 58 14.71 -10.12 8.19
CA ALA A 58 14.21 -11.03 9.23
C ALA A 58 14.94 -12.38 9.22
N LEU A 59 15.32 -12.89 8.04
CA LEU A 59 16.13 -14.10 7.93
C LEU A 59 17.53 -13.87 8.51
N SER A 60 18.22 -12.79 8.14
CA SER A 60 19.55 -12.46 8.67
C SER A 60 19.52 -12.29 10.20
N PHE A 61 18.52 -11.55 10.70
CA PHE A 61 18.27 -11.39 12.13
C PHE A 61 18.03 -12.72 12.84
N THR A 62 17.25 -13.62 12.21
CA THR A 62 16.97 -14.95 12.78
C THR A 62 18.22 -15.81 12.83
N VAL A 63 19.05 -15.80 11.78
CA VAL A 63 20.33 -16.51 11.76
C VAL A 63 21.25 -15.99 12.87
N ALA A 64 21.41 -14.67 12.98
CA ALA A 64 22.19 -14.03 14.04
C ALA A 64 21.68 -14.42 15.44
N GLY A 65 20.35 -14.40 15.62
CA GLY A 65 19.69 -14.77 16.86
C GLY A 65 19.90 -16.23 17.24
N ILE A 66 19.77 -17.16 16.27
CA ILE A 66 20.02 -18.59 16.51
C ILE A 66 21.49 -18.82 16.88
N ALA A 67 22.43 -18.23 16.15
CA ALA A 67 23.87 -18.35 16.44
C ALA A 67 24.20 -17.82 17.85
N THR A 68 23.65 -16.65 18.20
CA THR A 68 23.83 -16.06 19.54
C THR A 68 23.27 -16.98 20.64
N LEU A 69 22.12 -17.63 20.40
CA LEU A 69 21.52 -18.58 21.36
C LEU A 69 22.25 -19.92 21.42
N ALA A 70 22.98 -20.29 20.37
CA ALA A 70 23.82 -21.48 20.30
C ALA A 70 25.22 -21.26 20.91
N GLU A 71 25.48 -20.08 21.48
CA GLU A 71 26.78 -19.69 22.05
C GLU A 71 27.92 -19.65 21.01
N GLU A 72 27.58 -19.45 19.73
CA GLU A 72 28.56 -19.12 18.68
C GLU A 72 29.14 -17.71 18.91
N ASP A 73 30.30 -17.42 18.30
CA ASP A 73 30.96 -16.14 18.49
C ASP A 73 30.10 -14.98 17.99
N PHE A 74 29.82 -14.03 18.87
CA PHE A 74 29.06 -12.84 18.51
C PHE A 74 29.84 -11.95 17.54
N ASP A 75 31.16 -11.95 17.57
CA ASP A 75 31.96 -11.16 16.64
C ASP A 75 31.82 -11.68 15.19
N GLU A 76 31.50 -12.97 15.04
CA GLU A 76 31.27 -13.62 13.76
C GLU A 76 29.87 -13.35 13.19
N PHE A 77 28.81 -13.62 13.97
CA PHE A 77 27.41 -13.52 13.52
C PHE A 77 26.72 -12.21 13.88
N GLY A 78 27.24 -11.46 14.84
CA GLY A 78 26.70 -10.19 15.32
C GLY A 78 26.47 -9.14 14.23
N PRO A 79 27.33 -9.03 13.19
CA PRO A 79 27.07 -8.13 12.07
C PRO A 79 25.71 -8.32 11.40
N LEU A 80 25.16 -9.54 11.36
CA LEU A 80 23.86 -9.83 10.72
C LEU A 80 22.66 -9.14 11.40
N PHE A 81 22.82 -8.63 12.62
CA PHE A 81 21.81 -7.76 13.25
C PHE A 81 21.71 -6.37 12.59
N ILE A 82 22.75 -5.94 11.87
CA ILE A 82 22.79 -4.64 11.21
C ILE A 82 22.15 -4.79 9.82
N PRO A 83 21.04 -4.10 9.52
CA PRO A 83 20.44 -4.19 8.18
C PRO A 83 21.37 -3.57 7.13
N PHE A 84 21.23 -4.03 5.88
CA PHE A 84 21.90 -3.55 4.65
C PHE A 84 23.41 -3.80 4.57
N VAL A 85 24.16 -3.54 5.63
CA VAL A 85 25.62 -3.60 5.68
C VAL A 85 26.10 -4.82 6.45
N GLY A 86 25.30 -5.29 7.41
CA GLY A 86 25.61 -6.45 8.23
C GLY A 86 26.03 -7.69 7.44
N PRO A 87 25.28 -8.12 6.41
CA PRO A 87 25.65 -9.31 5.65
C PRO A 87 26.94 -9.10 4.85
N MET A 88 27.28 -7.88 4.43
CA MET A 88 28.58 -7.59 3.82
C MET A 88 29.72 -7.67 4.83
N ILE A 89 29.55 -7.14 6.05
CA ILE A 89 30.55 -7.27 7.11
C ILE A 89 30.73 -8.74 7.51
N ALA A 90 29.63 -9.49 7.55
CA ALA A 90 29.63 -10.91 7.87
C ALA A 90 30.52 -11.72 6.91
N THR A 91 30.63 -11.33 5.63
CA THR A 91 31.55 -12.00 4.67
C THR A 91 33.02 -11.97 5.10
N THR A 92 33.40 -11.06 6.01
CA THR A 92 34.77 -10.92 6.52
C THR A 92 34.94 -11.36 7.96
N THR A 93 33.84 -11.52 8.71
CA THR A 93 33.88 -11.93 10.13
C THR A 93 33.54 -13.40 10.34
N LEU A 94 32.86 -14.03 9.38
CA LEU A 94 32.60 -15.46 9.40
C LEU A 94 33.82 -16.25 8.91
N ASP A 95 34.25 -17.19 9.73
CA ASP A 95 35.28 -18.15 9.39
C ASP A 95 34.72 -19.13 8.34
N ASP A 96 35.53 -19.50 7.35
CA ASP A 96 35.17 -20.44 6.27
C ASP A 96 33.96 -20.04 5.37
N VAL A 97 33.65 -18.74 5.26
CA VAL A 97 32.69 -18.27 4.24
C VAL A 97 33.27 -18.42 2.83
N GLU A 98 32.98 -19.57 2.23
CA GLU A 98 33.37 -19.90 0.86
C GLU A 98 32.16 -20.15 -0.04
N GLY A 99 32.32 -19.82 -1.33
CA GLY A 99 31.39 -20.16 -2.41
C GLY A 99 29.93 -19.77 -2.13
N ALA A 100 29.16 -20.72 -1.59
CA ALA A 100 27.74 -20.55 -1.31
C ALA A 100 27.47 -19.53 -0.19
N GLY A 101 28.26 -19.52 0.89
CA GLY A 101 28.06 -18.57 2.00
C GLY A 101 28.24 -17.13 1.53
N LEU A 102 29.32 -16.87 0.81
CA LEU A 102 29.64 -15.56 0.23
C LEU A 102 28.56 -15.09 -0.75
N PHE A 103 28.10 -16.01 -1.62
CA PHE A 103 27.03 -15.74 -2.57
C PHE A 103 25.73 -15.35 -1.85
N TRP A 104 25.30 -16.11 -0.84
CA TRP A 104 24.06 -15.83 -0.13
C TRP A 104 24.09 -14.54 0.68
N LEU A 105 25.21 -14.23 1.35
CA LEU A 105 25.38 -12.96 2.08
C LEU A 105 25.39 -11.75 1.14
N THR A 106 26.01 -11.89 -0.04
CA THR A 106 25.98 -10.86 -1.07
C THR A 106 24.58 -10.66 -1.63
N MET A 107 23.89 -11.76 -1.96
CA MET A 107 22.50 -11.74 -2.43
C MET A 107 21.54 -11.15 -1.39
N ASP A 108 21.75 -11.45 -0.12
CA ASP A 108 20.98 -10.89 0.99
C ASP A 108 21.15 -9.37 1.05
N SER A 109 22.40 -8.87 1.01
CA SER A 109 22.69 -7.43 0.97
C SER A 109 22.05 -6.73 -0.21
N VAL A 110 22.15 -7.30 -1.42
CA VAL A 110 21.51 -6.78 -2.63
C VAL A 110 19.99 -6.76 -2.49
N THR A 111 19.41 -7.81 -1.91
CA THR A 111 17.96 -7.91 -1.71
C THR A 111 17.46 -6.90 -0.69
N GLN A 112 18.17 -6.70 0.41
CA GLN A 112 17.83 -5.70 1.43
C GLN A 112 17.90 -4.27 0.86
N ILE A 113 18.99 -3.94 0.15
CA ILE A 113 19.16 -2.63 -0.49
C ILE A 113 18.12 -2.42 -1.60
N GLY A 114 17.91 -3.43 -2.45
CA GLY A 114 16.91 -3.40 -3.52
C GLY A 114 15.49 -3.22 -2.98
N GLY A 115 15.13 -3.95 -1.92
CA GLY A 115 13.85 -3.82 -1.23
C GLY A 115 13.65 -2.43 -0.63
N LEU A 116 14.68 -1.87 0.00
CA LEU A 116 14.64 -0.50 0.52
C LEU A 116 14.45 0.53 -0.60
N LEU A 117 15.17 0.39 -1.71
CA LEU A 117 15.02 1.27 -2.86
C LEU A 117 13.61 1.20 -3.45
N LEU A 118 13.03 0.01 -3.57
CA LEU A 118 11.64 -0.15 -4.01
C LEU A 118 10.66 0.48 -3.02
N TYR A 119 10.91 0.33 -1.71
CA TYR A 119 10.06 0.94 -0.68
C TYR A 119 10.06 2.47 -0.82
N VAL A 120 11.25 3.08 -0.90
CA VAL A 120 11.41 4.52 -1.06
C VAL A 120 10.84 4.98 -2.40
N ALA A 121 11.06 4.24 -3.48
CA ALA A 121 10.51 4.54 -4.79
C ALA A 121 8.96 4.53 -4.77
N GLY A 122 8.34 3.57 -4.08
CA GLY A 122 6.89 3.52 -3.93
C GLY A 122 6.32 4.70 -3.12
N LEU A 123 7.06 5.17 -2.11
CA LEU A 123 6.68 6.37 -1.36
C LEU A 123 6.85 7.66 -2.18
N ALA A 124 7.88 7.72 -3.02
CA ALA A 124 8.18 8.87 -3.88
C ALA A 124 7.34 8.90 -5.17
N HIS A 125 6.84 7.75 -5.64
CA HIS A 125 6.01 7.66 -6.83
C HIS A 125 4.58 8.07 -6.50
N GLU A 126 4.16 9.22 -7.04
CA GLU A 126 2.80 9.73 -6.90
C GLU A 126 1.91 9.24 -8.04
N GLU A 127 1.00 8.33 -7.74
CA GLU A 127 -0.08 7.96 -8.65
C GLU A 127 -1.17 9.04 -8.64
N VAL A 128 -1.46 9.58 -9.82
CA VAL A 128 -2.59 10.48 -10.03
C VAL A 128 -3.85 9.63 -10.26
N TYR A 129 -4.91 9.90 -9.51
CA TYR A 129 -6.20 9.25 -9.70
C TYR A 129 -7.34 10.24 -9.56
N LEU A 130 -8.46 9.90 -10.20
CA LEU A 130 -9.69 10.67 -10.14
C LEU A 130 -10.54 10.19 -8.97
N GLN A 131 -10.81 11.08 -8.02
CA GLN A 131 -11.70 10.80 -6.89
C GLN A 131 -13.01 11.55 -7.03
N ARG A 132 -14.13 10.82 -6.88
CA ARG A 132 -15.48 11.40 -6.84
C ARG A 132 -15.63 12.34 -5.64
N GLN A 133 -16.02 13.58 -5.89
CA GLN A 133 -16.19 14.64 -4.88
C GLN A 133 -17.57 14.62 -4.21
N PHE A 134 -18.58 14.05 -4.88
CA PHE A 134 -19.93 14.00 -4.32
C PHE A 134 -20.02 12.97 -3.20
N LYS A 135 -20.41 13.45 -2.01
CA LYS A 135 -20.78 12.64 -0.86
C LYS A 135 -22.14 12.02 -1.16
N VAL A 136 -22.16 10.79 -1.70
CA VAL A 136 -23.40 10.02 -1.83
C VAL A 136 -23.87 9.74 -0.40
N PRO A 137 -25.08 10.21 0.00
CA PRO A 137 -25.65 9.85 1.29
C PRO A 137 -25.70 8.32 1.38
N PRO A 138 -25.34 7.71 2.52
CA PRO A 138 -25.46 6.26 2.67
C PRO A 138 -26.89 5.84 2.32
N ARG A 139 -27.01 4.75 1.55
CA ARG A 139 -28.29 4.15 1.17
C ARG A 139 -29.11 3.96 2.46
N GLY A 140 -30.22 4.69 2.59
CA GLY A 140 -31.00 4.78 3.83
C GLY A 140 -31.13 6.20 4.43
N THR A 141 -30.57 7.23 3.81
CA THR A 141 -30.87 8.64 4.14
C THR A 141 -31.88 9.24 3.16
N GLU A 142 -32.99 8.54 2.97
CA GLU A 142 -34.25 9.24 2.72
C GLU A 142 -34.67 9.85 4.08
N ASP A 143 -35.09 11.12 4.06
CA ASP A 143 -35.71 11.86 5.17
C ASP A 143 -34.83 12.50 6.27
N GLY A 144 -33.96 13.42 5.82
CA GLY A 144 -33.30 14.42 6.66
C GLY A 144 -34.18 15.57 7.18
N ALA A 145 -35.51 15.42 7.24
CA ALA A 145 -36.39 16.44 7.81
C ALA A 145 -37.28 15.95 8.97
N ALA A 146 -37.27 14.65 9.33
CA ALA A 146 -38.11 14.15 10.41
C ALA A 146 -37.61 12.89 11.13
N SER A 147 -36.34 12.48 10.98
CA SER A 147 -35.85 11.29 11.68
C SER A 147 -35.57 11.58 13.16
N ARG A 148 -36.53 11.23 14.03
CA ARG A 148 -36.42 11.22 15.50
C ARG A 148 -35.58 10.05 16.04
N TRP A 149 -34.91 9.31 15.16
CA TRP A 149 -34.22 8.08 15.51
C TRP A 149 -32.75 8.34 15.84
N PRO A 150 -32.19 7.68 16.86
CA PRO A 150 -30.78 7.83 17.20
C PRO A 150 -29.89 7.31 16.08
N THR A 151 -28.82 8.05 15.78
CA THR A 151 -27.81 7.59 14.83
C THR A 151 -26.80 6.73 15.57
N VAL A 152 -26.65 5.47 15.15
CA VAL A 152 -25.62 4.54 15.63
C VAL A 152 -24.54 4.42 14.56
N SER A 153 -23.28 4.71 14.90
CA SER A 153 -22.13 4.44 14.04
C SER A 153 -21.19 3.46 14.72
N ILE A 154 -20.83 2.38 14.02
CA ILE A 154 -19.92 1.33 14.50
C ILE A 154 -18.67 1.35 13.61
N GLY A 155 -17.52 1.62 14.21
CA GLY A 155 -16.19 1.51 13.62
C GLY A 155 -15.44 0.27 14.10
N ALA A 156 -14.24 0.05 13.55
CA ALA A 156 -13.43 -1.15 13.83
C ALA A 156 -13.05 -1.34 15.31
N SER A 157 -13.07 -0.27 16.11
CA SER A 157 -12.74 -0.30 17.54
C SER A 157 -13.65 0.56 18.43
N SER A 158 -14.72 1.16 17.89
CA SER A 158 -15.62 2.01 18.67
C SER A 158 -17.05 2.02 18.14
N ALA A 159 -18.01 2.30 19.01
CA ALA A 159 -19.39 2.56 18.64
C ALA A 159 -19.83 3.89 19.26
N GLU A 160 -20.46 4.75 18.45
CA GLU A 160 -20.99 6.04 18.88
C GLU A 160 -22.50 6.08 18.65
N LEU A 161 -23.25 6.53 19.68
CA LEU A 161 -24.69 6.72 19.66
C LEU A 161 -24.97 8.22 19.83
N ARG A 162 -25.55 8.84 18.80
CA ARG A 162 -25.84 10.29 18.81
C ARG A 162 -27.34 10.55 18.74
N TRP A 163 -27.87 11.08 19.83
CA TRP A 163 -29.24 11.60 19.92
C TRP A 163 -29.24 13.08 19.55
N ARG A 164 -30.24 13.51 18.78
CA ARG A 164 -30.50 14.93 18.49
C ARG A 164 -31.87 15.26 19.08
N PHE A 165 -31.88 16.17 20.06
CA PHE A 165 -33.09 16.71 20.68
C PHE A 165 -33.48 18.01 19.99
#